data_AF-A0A0R3CKE7-F1
#
_entry.id   AF-A0A0R3CKE7-F1
#
_cell.length_a   1.000
_cell.length_b   1.000
_cell.length_c   1.000
_cell.angle_alpha   90.00
_cell.angle_beta   90.00
_cell.angle_gamma   90.00
#
_symmetry.space_group_name_H-M   'P 1'
#
loop_
_entity.id
_entity.type
_entity.pdbx_description
1 polymer ?
#
loop_
_entity_poly.entity_id
_entity_poly.type
_entity_poly.pdbx_seq_one_letter_code
_entity_poly.pdbx_strand_id
1 'polypeptide(L)'
;MVACLLVASSSAFAGPCQFESQGEGRVAAIVDARSVRLDDGREIRLSGIAPTATTKQALTSLLAGHDVMLRSADDTPDRYGRQSALVFIGEGDISVQAMLLARGDAIASAEILDKDCAAALMASEAAARRQKMGSWADPSAIKNAESPDDILAEIGRFTVVEGKVLSVRQAGATTYLNFGRNWTRGFAVTISKRTLAAFESAGMALKSLENRRIRVRGWVEGNTGPRIDVRLVGQIELLGANEPTGVRP
;
A
#
# COMPACT_ATOMS: atom_id res chain seq x y z
N MET A 1 11.75 38.64 43.86
CA MET A 1 11.95 37.31 43.26
C MET A 1 10.82 37.07 42.28
N VAL A 2 11.16 37.00 40.99
CA VAL A 2 10.20 36.88 39.88
C VAL A 2 9.89 35.39 39.66
N ALA A 3 8.62 35.02 39.69
CA ALA A 3 8.16 33.68 39.40
C ALA A 3 8.04 33.48 37.88
N CYS A 4 8.91 32.64 37.32
CA CYS A 4 8.82 32.19 35.93
C CYS A 4 7.78 31.06 35.83
N LEU A 5 6.64 31.35 35.24
CA LEU A 5 5.69 30.34 34.76
C LEU A 5 6.23 29.75 33.45
N LEU A 6 6.71 28.50 33.51
CA LEU A 6 7.05 27.70 32.34
C LEU A 6 5.74 27.19 31.72
N VAL A 7 5.32 27.83 30.62
CA VAL A 7 4.27 27.28 29.76
C VAL A 7 4.90 26.21 28.89
N ALA A 8 4.67 24.95 29.23
CA ALA A 8 5.01 23.82 28.36
C ALA A 8 4.01 23.79 27.20
N SER A 9 4.39 24.34 26.06
CA SER A 9 3.65 24.14 24.81
C SER A 9 3.91 22.71 24.32
N SER A 10 3.04 21.78 24.70
CA SER A 10 2.95 20.49 24.03
C SER A 10 2.42 20.75 22.63
N SER A 11 3.30 20.85 21.64
CA SER A 11 2.90 20.64 20.25
C SER A 11 2.41 19.21 20.15
N ALA A 12 1.09 19.02 20.17
CA ALA A 12 0.49 17.78 19.71
C ALA A 12 0.88 17.68 18.23
N PHE A 13 1.91 16.91 17.92
CA PHE A 13 2.14 16.48 16.56
C PHE A 13 0.89 15.70 16.17
N ALA A 14 0.09 16.29 15.28
CA ALA A 14 -0.99 15.56 14.65
C ALA A 14 -0.37 14.27 14.09
N GLY A 15 -0.98 13.14 14.43
CA GLY A 15 -0.51 11.85 13.92
C GLY A 15 -0.42 11.88 12.39
N PRO A 16 0.37 11.00 11.78
CA PRO A 16 0.31 10.82 10.33
C PRO A 16 -1.13 10.50 9.91
N CYS A 17 -1.51 10.86 8.68
CA CYS A 17 -2.85 10.62 8.11
C CYS A 17 -4.01 11.50 8.63
N GLN A 18 -3.72 12.66 9.22
CA GLN A 18 -4.72 13.61 9.74
C GLN A 18 -5.13 14.63 8.65
N PHE A 19 -5.77 14.15 7.58
CA PHE A 19 -6.30 15.00 6.51
C PHE A 19 -7.56 15.77 6.93
N GLU A 20 -8.05 16.65 6.05
CA GLU A 20 -9.31 17.36 6.23
C GLU A 20 -10.47 16.37 6.42
N SER A 21 -11.36 16.71 7.36
CA SER A 21 -12.57 15.93 7.61
C SER A 21 -13.52 16.06 6.43
N GLN A 22 -14.02 14.92 5.97
CA GLN A 22 -14.97 14.79 4.87
C GLN A 22 -16.37 14.40 5.37
N GLY A 23 -16.62 14.70 6.65
CA GLY A 23 -17.84 14.37 7.37
C GLY A 23 -17.81 12.99 8.02
N GLU A 24 -18.92 12.68 8.64
CA GLU A 24 -19.15 11.46 9.41
C GLU A 24 -20.34 10.67 8.84
N GLY A 25 -20.55 9.46 9.36
CA GLY A 25 -21.76 8.69 9.10
C GLY A 25 -21.74 7.32 9.77
N ARG A 26 -22.90 6.67 9.81
CA ARG A 26 -23.02 5.33 10.39
C ARG A 26 -22.84 4.27 9.32
N VAL A 27 -21.98 3.29 9.56
CA VAL A 27 -21.77 2.18 8.62
C VAL A 27 -22.97 1.25 8.62
N ALA A 28 -23.78 1.34 7.56
CA ALA A 28 -24.97 0.52 7.35
C ALA A 28 -24.64 -0.86 6.77
N ALA A 29 -23.61 -0.97 5.93
CA ALA A 29 -23.23 -2.25 5.33
C ALA A 29 -21.76 -2.29 4.90
N ILE A 30 -21.17 -3.49 4.92
CA ILE A 30 -19.89 -3.78 4.25
C ILE A 30 -20.20 -4.31 2.85
N VAL A 31 -19.90 -3.52 1.81
CA VAL A 31 -20.25 -3.84 0.42
C VAL A 31 -19.32 -4.94 -0.09
N ASP A 32 -18.02 -4.71 -0.02
CA ASP A 32 -16.98 -5.65 -0.41
C ASP A 32 -15.73 -5.53 0.48
N ALA A 33 -14.61 -6.12 0.07
CA ALA A 33 -13.35 -6.10 0.81
C ALA A 33 -12.62 -4.73 0.76
N ARG A 34 -13.19 -3.72 0.08
CA ARG A 34 -12.61 -2.42 -0.20
C ARG A 34 -13.55 -1.26 0.11
N SER A 35 -14.86 -1.49 0.18
CA SER A 35 -15.84 -0.44 0.42
C SER A 35 -16.92 -0.78 1.45
N VAL A 36 -17.39 0.29 2.09
CA VAL A 36 -18.51 0.29 3.04
C VAL A 36 -19.58 1.27 2.56
N ARG A 37 -20.82 1.06 2.96
CA ARG A 37 -21.94 1.97 2.69
C ARG A 37 -22.43 2.58 3.99
N LEU A 38 -22.59 3.89 3.98
CA LEU A 38 -23.15 4.66 5.08
C LEU A 38 -24.69 4.67 5.01
N ASP A 39 -25.35 5.04 6.10
CA ASP A 39 -26.80 5.16 6.23
C ASP A 39 -27.41 6.23 5.30
N ASP A 40 -26.65 7.30 5.02
CA ASP A 40 -27.00 8.32 4.04
C ASP A 40 -26.85 7.87 2.56
N GLY A 41 -26.40 6.63 2.33
CA GLY A 41 -26.27 6.02 1.02
C GLY A 41 -24.91 6.22 0.34
N ARG A 42 -24.00 7.04 0.89
CA ARG A 42 -22.63 7.17 0.35
C ARG A 42 -21.89 5.84 0.43
N GLU A 43 -21.18 5.50 -0.64
CA GLU A 43 -20.25 4.37 -0.64
C GLU A 43 -18.81 4.90 -0.50
N ILE A 44 -18.13 4.41 0.53
CA ILE A 44 -16.79 4.83 0.91
C ILE A 44 -15.81 3.72 0.56
N ARG A 45 -14.85 4.01 -0.33
CA ARG A 45 -13.70 3.14 -0.63
C ARG A 45 -12.58 3.45 0.35
N LEU A 46 -12.12 2.45 1.09
CA LEU A 46 -10.98 2.58 2.00
C LEU A 46 -9.71 2.81 1.17
N SER A 47 -9.10 3.98 1.35
CA SER A 47 -7.88 4.35 0.63
C SER A 47 -6.63 3.78 1.26
N GLY A 48 -5.56 3.61 0.48
CA GLY A 48 -4.24 3.21 0.97
C GLY A 48 -4.00 1.70 1.07
N ILE A 49 -5.02 0.88 0.81
CA ILE A 49 -4.95 -0.58 1.02
C ILE A 49 -5.45 -1.40 -0.17
N ALA A 50 -4.88 -2.59 -0.33
CA ALA A 50 -5.37 -3.66 -1.16
C ALA A 50 -5.85 -4.82 -0.26
N PRO A 51 -6.98 -5.46 -0.58
CA PRO A 51 -7.52 -6.50 0.26
C PRO A 51 -6.80 -7.84 0.07
N THR A 52 -6.81 -8.61 1.15
CA THR A 52 -6.49 -10.03 1.22
C THR A 52 -7.79 -10.83 1.36
N ALA A 53 -7.68 -12.15 1.55
CA ALA A 53 -8.85 -13.01 1.75
C ALA A 53 -9.63 -12.68 3.04
N THR A 54 -8.97 -12.12 4.07
CA THR A 54 -9.59 -11.86 5.39
C THR A 54 -10.17 -10.45 5.52
N THR A 55 -9.86 -9.52 4.60
CA THR A 55 -10.22 -8.11 4.74
C THR A 55 -11.71 -7.87 4.92
N LYS A 56 -12.57 -8.57 4.16
CA LYS A 56 -14.03 -8.37 4.27
C LYS A 56 -14.55 -8.76 5.65
N GLN A 57 -14.07 -9.87 6.21
CA GLN A 57 -14.47 -10.31 7.55
C GLN A 57 -13.98 -9.31 8.61
N ALA A 58 -12.72 -8.86 8.51
CA ALA A 58 -12.15 -7.89 9.42
C ALA A 58 -12.89 -6.54 9.39
N LEU A 59 -13.28 -6.07 8.19
CA LEU A 59 -14.11 -4.88 8.03
C LEU A 59 -15.47 -5.04 8.70
N THR A 60 -16.15 -6.17 8.51
CA THR A 60 -17.43 -6.45 9.19
C THR A 60 -17.28 -6.39 10.69
N SER A 61 -16.23 -7.01 11.26
CA SER A 61 -15.99 -6.99 12.70
C SER A 61 -15.63 -5.61 13.25
N LEU A 62 -14.93 -4.77 12.47
CA LEU A 62 -14.48 -3.45 12.92
C LEU A 62 -15.52 -2.36 12.73
N LEU A 63 -16.31 -2.42 11.65
CA LEU A 63 -17.09 -1.27 11.19
C LEU A 63 -18.59 -1.46 11.22
N ALA A 64 -19.13 -2.68 11.19
CA ALA A 64 -20.58 -2.86 11.08
C ALA A 64 -21.31 -2.17 12.25
N GLY A 65 -22.23 -1.26 11.91
CA GLY A 65 -23.04 -0.51 12.89
C GLY A 65 -22.29 0.58 13.68
N HIS A 66 -21.02 0.85 13.38
CA HIS A 66 -20.24 1.89 14.04
C HIS A 66 -20.39 3.24 13.34
N ASP A 67 -20.30 4.31 14.11
CA ASP A 67 -20.16 5.68 13.59
C ASP A 67 -18.70 5.92 13.22
N VAL A 68 -18.48 6.47 12.02
CA VAL A 68 -17.15 6.70 11.47
C VAL A 68 -16.95 8.13 11.02
N MET A 69 -15.72 8.61 11.20
CA MET A 69 -15.23 9.86 10.63
C MET A 69 -14.42 9.56 9.37
N LEU A 70 -14.65 10.34 8.32
CA LEU A 70 -13.94 10.23 7.05
C LEU A 70 -12.90 11.34 6.94
N ARG A 71 -11.70 11.00 6.49
CA ARG A 71 -10.67 11.99 6.17
C ARG A 71 -9.99 11.68 4.86
N SER A 72 -9.80 12.68 4.02
CA SER A 72 -9.14 12.51 2.73
C SER A 72 -8.43 13.78 2.31
N ALA A 73 -7.39 13.63 1.49
CA ALA A 73 -6.75 14.74 0.79
C ALA A 73 -7.53 15.20 -0.45
N ASP A 74 -8.46 14.37 -0.94
CA ASP A 74 -9.30 14.62 -2.11
C ASP A 74 -10.69 14.03 -1.87
N ASP A 75 -11.72 14.84 -2.06
CA ASP A 75 -13.13 14.47 -1.88
C ASP A 75 -13.82 14.05 -3.19
N THR A 76 -13.11 14.14 -4.33
CA THR A 76 -13.63 13.80 -5.65
C THR A 76 -14.05 12.32 -5.70
N PRO A 77 -15.33 12.01 -5.98
CA PRO A 77 -15.77 10.63 -6.15
C PRO A 77 -15.10 9.96 -7.34
N ASP A 78 -14.89 8.64 -7.25
CA ASP A 78 -14.37 7.87 -8.37
C ASP A 78 -15.41 7.73 -9.52
N ARG A 79 -15.02 7.11 -10.63
CA ARG A 79 -15.91 6.91 -11.81
C ARG A 79 -17.20 6.13 -11.51
N TYR A 80 -17.30 5.50 -10.33
CA TYR A 80 -18.46 4.75 -9.85
C TYR A 80 -19.25 5.53 -8.78
N GLY A 81 -18.88 6.78 -8.50
CA GLY A 81 -19.52 7.63 -7.51
C GLY A 81 -19.08 7.35 -6.07
N ARG A 82 -18.02 6.56 -5.85
CA ARG A 82 -17.55 6.21 -4.49
C ARG A 82 -16.57 7.26 -3.99
N GLN A 83 -16.73 7.67 -2.74
CA GLN A 83 -15.79 8.57 -2.08
C GLN A 83 -14.59 7.78 -1.55
N SER A 84 -13.37 8.24 -1.83
CA SER A 84 -12.15 7.61 -1.30
C SER A 84 -11.74 8.30 0.01
N ALA A 85 -11.59 7.54 1.10
CA ALA A 85 -11.21 8.11 2.39
C ALA A 85 -10.40 7.16 3.27
N LEU A 86 -9.69 7.74 4.22
CA LEU A 86 -9.30 7.09 5.46
C LEU A 86 -10.48 7.11 6.43
N VAL A 87 -10.74 5.96 7.05
CA VAL A 87 -11.90 5.76 7.92
C VAL A 87 -11.42 5.63 9.35
N PHE A 88 -12.05 6.36 10.27
CA PHE A 88 -11.74 6.35 11.71
C PHE A 88 -13.02 6.02 12.47
N ILE A 89 -12.92 5.23 13.54
CA ILE A 89 -14.06 4.89 14.40
C ILE A 89 -14.17 5.96 15.49
N GLY A 90 -15.31 6.64 15.58
CA GLY A 90 -15.48 7.80 16.47
C GLY A 90 -14.42 8.88 16.27
N GLU A 91 -13.91 9.44 17.36
CA GLU A 91 -12.83 10.45 17.36
C GLU A 91 -11.42 9.83 17.46
N GLY A 92 -11.27 8.53 17.14
CA GLY A 92 -9.99 7.85 17.24
C GLY A 92 -8.92 8.40 16.27
N ASP A 93 -7.66 8.31 16.68
CA ASP A 93 -6.51 8.78 15.88
C ASP A 93 -5.92 7.71 14.95
N ILE A 94 -6.35 6.45 15.08
CA ILE A 94 -5.87 5.33 14.28
C ILE A 94 -6.91 5.01 13.22
N SER A 95 -6.53 5.08 11.95
CA SER A 95 -7.41 4.69 10.85
C SER A 95 -7.65 3.19 10.85
N VAL A 96 -8.84 2.79 10.41
CA VAL A 96 -9.19 1.38 10.19
C VAL A 96 -8.20 0.71 9.24
N GLN A 97 -7.68 1.44 8.26
CA GLN A 97 -6.62 0.94 7.37
C GLN A 97 -5.35 0.59 8.13
N ALA A 98 -4.87 1.46 9.03
CA ALA A 98 -3.72 1.14 9.87
C ALA A 98 -3.99 -0.08 10.76
N MET A 99 -5.21 -0.22 11.30
CA MET A 99 -5.61 -1.38 12.10
C MET A 99 -5.60 -2.69 11.28
N LEU A 100 -6.12 -2.67 10.06
CA LEU A 100 -6.13 -3.82 9.14
C LEU A 100 -4.70 -4.23 8.76
N LEU A 101 -3.85 -3.25 8.43
CA LEU A 101 -2.45 -3.48 8.09
C LEU A 101 -1.68 -4.09 9.26
N ALA A 102 -1.88 -3.56 10.47
CA ALA A 102 -1.24 -4.05 11.69
C ALA A 102 -1.64 -5.49 12.06
N ARG A 103 -2.81 -5.96 11.61
CA ARG A 103 -3.28 -7.34 11.82
C ARG A 103 -2.94 -8.28 10.66
N GLY A 104 -2.41 -7.77 9.55
CA GLY A 104 -2.18 -8.54 8.33
C GLY A 104 -3.47 -8.89 7.57
N ASP A 105 -4.53 -8.11 7.79
CA ASP A 105 -5.83 -8.24 7.11
C ASP A 105 -5.93 -7.36 5.85
N ALA A 106 -4.86 -6.66 5.50
CA ALA A 106 -4.73 -5.88 4.27
C ALA A 106 -3.25 -5.73 3.89
N ILE A 107 -3.01 -5.28 2.65
CA ILE A 107 -1.69 -4.93 2.12
C ILE A 107 -1.68 -3.42 1.83
N ALA A 108 -0.61 -2.69 2.10
CA ALA A 108 -0.55 -1.27 1.78
C ALA A 108 -0.40 -1.08 0.25
N SER A 109 -1.32 -0.34 -0.38
CA SER A 109 -1.38 -0.21 -1.85
C SER A 109 -0.38 0.80 -2.42
N ALA A 110 0.17 1.67 -1.56
CA ALA A 110 0.99 2.83 -1.90
C ALA A 110 0.26 3.95 -2.67
N GLU A 111 -1.08 3.99 -2.64
CA GLU A 111 -1.85 5.07 -3.31
C GLU A 111 -1.86 6.40 -2.55
N ILE A 112 -1.53 6.39 -1.26
CA ILE A 112 -1.41 7.63 -0.47
C ILE A 112 -0.14 8.37 -0.87
N LEU A 113 -0.28 9.61 -1.34
CA LEU A 113 0.83 10.45 -1.80
C LEU A 113 1.49 11.25 -0.68
N ASP A 114 0.74 11.55 0.39
CA ASP A 114 1.29 12.18 1.58
C ASP A 114 2.35 11.26 2.20
N LYS A 115 3.57 11.77 2.35
CA LYS A 115 4.75 10.96 2.70
C LYS A 115 4.63 10.37 4.10
N ASP A 116 4.16 11.17 5.06
CA ASP A 116 4.09 10.78 6.46
C ASP A 116 2.98 9.76 6.69
N CYS A 117 1.82 9.97 6.08
CA CYS A 117 0.74 8.99 6.11
C CYS A 117 1.12 7.68 5.40
N ALA A 118 1.72 7.76 4.20
CA ALA A 118 2.19 6.58 3.49
C ALA A 118 3.22 5.79 4.32
N ALA A 119 4.19 6.48 4.94
CA ALA A 119 5.18 5.86 5.80
C ALA A 119 4.55 5.16 7.02
N ALA A 120 3.52 5.77 7.64
CA ALA A 120 2.83 5.19 8.78
C ALA A 120 2.03 3.92 8.42
N LEU A 121 1.34 3.92 7.29
CA LEU A 121 0.64 2.72 6.78
C LEU A 121 1.65 1.60 6.46
N MET A 122 2.73 1.92 5.75
CA MET A 122 3.81 0.98 5.43
C MET A 122 4.47 0.41 6.69
N ALA A 123 4.68 1.23 7.72
CA ALA A 123 5.25 0.79 8.99
C ALA A 123 4.32 -0.19 9.74
N SER A 124 3.01 0.05 9.69
CA SER A 124 1.99 -0.85 10.28
C SER A 124 2.02 -2.22 9.62
N GLU A 125 2.06 -2.27 8.28
CA GLU A 125 2.21 -3.51 7.51
C GLU A 125 3.55 -4.20 7.79
N ALA A 126 4.65 -3.44 7.84
CA ALA A 126 5.98 -3.99 8.11
C ALA A 126 6.05 -4.65 9.50
N ALA A 127 5.36 -4.09 10.50
CA ALA A 127 5.25 -4.70 11.83
C ALA A 127 4.47 -6.02 11.78
N ALA A 128 3.34 -6.06 11.09
CA ALA A 128 2.55 -7.29 10.90
C ALA A 128 3.35 -8.37 10.18
N ARG A 129 4.11 -7.99 9.15
CA ARG A 129 4.98 -8.89 8.39
C ARG A 129 6.11 -9.48 9.23
N ARG A 130 6.80 -8.66 10.04
CA ARG A 130 7.84 -9.15 10.97
C ARG A 130 7.27 -10.11 12.03
N GLN A 131 6.03 -9.87 12.46
CA GLN A 131 5.33 -10.69 13.45
C GLN A 131 4.55 -11.86 12.84
N LYS A 132 4.58 -12.02 11.51
CA LYS A 132 3.83 -13.06 10.77
C LYS A 132 2.33 -13.05 11.10
N MET A 133 1.74 -11.86 11.19
CA MET A 133 0.32 -11.69 11.49
C MET A 133 -0.56 -11.87 10.25
N GLY A 134 -1.74 -12.45 10.44
CA GLY A 134 -2.75 -12.57 9.39
C GLY A 134 -2.20 -13.23 8.13
N SER A 135 -2.38 -12.54 6.99
CA SER A 135 -1.92 -13.02 5.69
C SER A 135 -0.40 -13.20 5.60
N TRP A 136 0.39 -12.53 6.46
CA TRP A 136 1.84 -12.65 6.50
C TRP A 136 2.34 -13.91 7.22
N ALA A 137 1.46 -14.70 7.83
CA ALA A 137 1.80 -16.01 8.37
C ALA A 137 2.15 -17.02 7.27
N ASP A 138 1.58 -16.85 6.07
CA ASP A 138 1.85 -17.67 4.91
C ASP A 138 3.26 -17.34 4.35
N PRO A 139 4.18 -18.32 4.26
CA PRO A 139 5.49 -18.12 3.64
C PRO A 139 5.43 -17.63 2.18
N SER A 140 4.31 -17.88 1.48
CA SER A 140 4.08 -17.49 0.09
C SER A 140 3.46 -16.10 -0.08
N ALA A 141 3.24 -15.37 1.02
CA ALA A 141 2.65 -14.02 1.01
C ALA A 141 3.51 -13.00 0.23
N ILE A 142 4.83 -13.20 0.20
CA ILE A 142 5.74 -12.46 -0.67
C ILE A 142 6.25 -13.42 -1.75
N LYS A 143 5.99 -13.11 -3.01
CA LYS A 143 6.48 -13.93 -4.13
C LYS A 143 7.97 -13.67 -4.40
N ASN A 144 8.69 -14.72 -4.77
CA ASN A 144 10.07 -14.60 -5.23
C ASN A 144 10.08 -14.28 -6.74
N ALA A 145 10.76 -13.21 -7.14
CA ALA A 145 10.90 -12.83 -8.54
C ALA A 145 11.63 -13.89 -9.41
N GLU A 146 12.35 -14.82 -8.78
CA GLU A 146 12.99 -15.98 -9.44
C GLU A 146 11.99 -17.10 -9.76
N SER A 147 10.77 -17.05 -9.22
CA SER A 147 9.67 -17.99 -9.45
C SER A 147 8.55 -17.34 -10.28
N PRO A 148 8.72 -17.10 -11.59
CA PRO A 148 7.74 -16.39 -12.39
C PRO A 148 6.39 -17.11 -12.50
N ASP A 149 6.36 -18.44 -12.46
CA ASP A 149 5.11 -19.20 -12.53
C ASP A 149 4.22 -18.96 -11.31
N ASP A 150 4.81 -18.82 -10.12
CA ASP A 150 4.09 -18.45 -8.89
C ASP A 150 3.50 -17.05 -8.98
N ILE A 151 4.16 -16.13 -9.69
CA ILE A 151 3.67 -14.76 -9.90
C ILE A 151 2.58 -14.76 -10.98
N LEU A 152 2.73 -15.55 -12.06
CA LEU A 152 1.69 -15.71 -13.08
C LEU A 152 0.37 -16.21 -12.50
N ALA A 153 0.43 -17.10 -11.50
CA ALA A 153 -0.76 -17.54 -10.79
C ALA A 153 -1.53 -16.40 -10.10
N GLU A 154 -0.88 -15.25 -9.86
CA GLU A 154 -1.42 -14.05 -9.23
C GLU A 154 -2.00 -13.01 -10.20
N ILE A 155 -2.11 -13.31 -11.50
CA ILE A 155 -2.72 -12.37 -12.47
C ILE A 155 -4.08 -11.87 -11.98
N GLY A 156 -4.27 -10.54 -12.03
CA GLY A 156 -5.46 -9.86 -11.54
C GLY A 156 -5.53 -9.69 -10.02
N ARG A 157 -4.50 -10.08 -9.28
CA ARG A 157 -4.39 -9.88 -7.82
C ARG A 157 -3.30 -8.88 -7.48
N PHE A 158 -3.51 -8.16 -6.38
CA PHE A 158 -2.51 -7.27 -5.82
C PHE A 158 -1.49 -8.11 -5.04
N THR A 159 -0.23 -8.04 -5.46
CA THR A 159 0.83 -8.96 -5.00
C THR A 159 2.06 -8.16 -4.58
N VAL A 160 2.77 -8.68 -3.56
CA VAL A 160 4.09 -8.22 -3.17
C VAL A 160 5.13 -9.21 -3.70
N VAL A 161 6.11 -8.71 -4.44
CA VAL A 161 7.17 -9.50 -5.06
C VAL A 161 8.52 -8.96 -4.59
N GLU A 162 9.42 -9.85 -4.19
CA GLU A 162 10.80 -9.52 -3.85
C GLU A 162 11.78 -10.16 -4.80
N GLY A 163 12.84 -9.43 -5.16
CA GLY A 163 13.88 -9.99 -6.01
C GLY A 163 15.01 -9.03 -6.31
N LYS A 164 16.04 -9.55 -6.98
CA LYS A 164 17.14 -8.73 -7.49
C LYS A 164 16.82 -8.26 -8.90
N VAL A 165 16.90 -6.96 -9.13
CA VAL A 165 16.84 -6.40 -10.47
C VAL A 165 18.12 -6.77 -11.21
N LEU A 166 18.01 -7.54 -12.28
CA LEU A 166 19.16 -7.97 -13.09
C LEU A 166 19.56 -6.92 -14.12
N SER A 167 18.59 -6.20 -14.67
CA SER A 167 18.88 -5.10 -15.59
C SER A 167 17.78 -4.05 -15.59
N VAL A 168 18.17 -2.82 -15.92
CA VAL A 168 17.27 -1.70 -16.16
C VAL A 168 17.42 -1.26 -17.61
N ARG A 169 16.33 -1.35 -18.38
CA ARG A 169 16.31 -1.03 -19.82
C ARG A 169 15.15 -0.12 -20.15
N GLN A 170 15.41 0.93 -20.92
CA GLN A 170 14.37 1.78 -21.48
C GLN A 170 14.04 1.31 -22.91
N ALA A 171 12.74 1.17 -23.20
CA ALA A 171 12.25 0.91 -24.55
C ALA A 171 11.01 1.78 -24.81
N GLY A 172 11.12 2.71 -25.77
CA GLY A 172 10.09 3.71 -26.03
C GLY A 172 9.80 4.57 -24.80
N ALA A 173 8.52 4.61 -24.41
CA ALA A 173 8.04 5.36 -23.25
C ALA A 173 8.01 4.54 -21.95
N THR A 174 8.63 3.36 -21.91
CA THR A 174 8.60 2.47 -20.76
C THR A 174 10.01 2.09 -20.32
N THR A 175 10.27 2.16 -19.02
CA THR A 175 11.45 1.59 -18.37
C THR A 175 11.08 0.24 -17.76
N TYR A 176 11.88 -0.77 -18.07
CA TYR A 176 11.74 -2.14 -17.61
C TYR A 176 12.82 -2.42 -16.56
N LEU A 177 12.39 -2.86 -15.37
CA LEU A 177 13.26 -3.52 -14.39
C LEU A 177 13.07 -5.03 -14.56
N ASN A 178 14.08 -5.71 -15.09
CA ASN A 178 14.00 -7.14 -15.40
C ASN A 178 14.60 -7.95 -14.25
N PHE A 179 13.86 -8.96 -13.76
CA PHE A 179 14.31 -9.87 -12.70
C PHE A 179 14.74 -11.23 -13.24
N GLY A 180 14.42 -11.53 -14.50
CA GLY A 180 14.85 -12.75 -15.20
C GLY A 180 15.76 -12.45 -16.40
N ARG A 181 16.53 -13.45 -16.82
CA ARG A 181 17.35 -13.37 -18.06
C ARG A 181 16.48 -13.39 -19.32
N ASN A 182 15.35 -14.10 -19.27
CA ASN A 182 14.40 -14.17 -20.36
C ASN A 182 13.22 -13.22 -20.08
N TRP A 183 13.08 -12.17 -20.86
CA TRP A 183 12.04 -11.16 -20.70
C TRP A 183 10.63 -11.63 -21.10
N THR A 184 10.50 -12.74 -21.86
CA THR A 184 9.20 -13.31 -22.24
C THR A 184 8.64 -14.33 -21.24
N ARG A 185 9.41 -14.63 -20.18
CA ARG A 185 9.01 -15.61 -19.16
C ARG A 185 9.28 -15.12 -17.75
N GLY A 186 10.32 -14.31 -17.56
CA GLY A 186 10.70 -13.76 -16.27
C GLY A 186 9.79 -12.62 -15.83
N PHE A 187 9.78 -12.39 -14.52
CA PHE A 187 9.11 -11.24 -13.92
C PHE A 187 9.76 -9.92 -14.34
N ALA A 188 8.94 -8.93 -14.64
CA ALA A 188 9.37 -7.57 -14.95
C ALA A 188 8.50 -6.53 -14.24
N VAL A 189 9.13 -5.41 -13.91
CA VAL A 189 8.42 -4.19 -13.47
C VAL A 189 8.49 -3.17 -14.58
N THR A 190 7.36 -2.57 -14.90
CA THR A 190 7.27 -1.51 -15.91
C THR A 190 7.00 -0.17 -15.25
N ILE A 191 7.69 0.87 -15.70
CA ILE A 191 7.53 2.24 -15.21
C ILE A 191 7.41 3.13 -16.44
N SER A 192 6.30 3.86 -16.54
CA SER A 192 6.09 4.79 -17.67
C SER A 192 7.02 6.00 -17.58
N LYS A 193 7.39 6.58 -18.72
CA LYS A 193 8.20 7.82 -18.78
C LYS A 193 7.54 8.98 -18.02
N ARG A 194 6.21 9.00 -17.94
CA ARG A 194 5.44 10.05 -17.22
C ARG A 194 5.68 10.05 -15.72
N THR A 195 6.00 8.89 -15.14
CA THR A 195 6.21 8.75 -13.69
C THR A 195 7.67 8.89 -13.30
N LEU A 196 8.59 8.92 -14.26
CA LEU A 196 10.04 9.02 -14.02
C LEU A 196 10.43 10.25 -13.17
N ALA A 197 9.84 11.41 -13.45
CA ALA A 197 10.12 12.64 -12.71
C ALA A 197 9.77 12.54 -11.22
N ALA A 198 8.72 11.78 -10.86
CA ALA A 198 8.37 11.54 -9.47
C ALA A 198 9.42 10.67 -8.75
N PHE A 199 9.96 9.66 -9.44
CA PHE A 199 11.07 8.84 -8.93
C PHE A 199 12.34 9.66 -8.73
N GLU A 200 12.72 10.48 -9.71
CA GLU A 200 13.89 11.35 -9.61
C GLU A 200 13.76 12.39 -8.49
N SER A 201 12.58 13.00 -8.35
CA SER A 201 12.28 13.95 -7.26
C SER A 201 12.31 13.29 -5.87
N ALA A 202 12.07 11.98 -5.81
CA ALA A 202 12.22 11.17 -4.61
C ALA A 202 13.65 10.64 -4.39
N GLY A 203 14.62 11.07 -5.22
CA GLY A 203 16.02 10.63 -5.14
C GLY A 203 16.27 9.21 -5.65
N MET A 204 15.31 8.60 -6.34
CA MET A 204 15.40 7.24 -6.87
C MET A 204 15.64 7.26 -8.38
N ALA A 205 16.91 7.34 -8.79
CA ALA A 205 17.28 7.14 -10.19
C ALA A 205 17.06 5.67 -10.58
N LEU A 206 16.15 5.37 -11.52
CA LEU A 206 15.79 3.98 -11.84
C LEU A 206 16.98 3.10 -12.25
N LYS A 207 17.96 3.68 -12.95
CA LYS A 207 19.18 2.94 -13.34
C LYS A 207 19.99 2.46 -12.14
N SER A 208 19.94 3.17 -11.00
CA SER A 208 20.60 2.78 -9.75
C SER A 208 19.97 1.55 -9.08
N LEU A 209 18.78 1.13 -9.51
CA LEU A 209 18.14 -0.10 -9.04
C LEU A 209 18.76 -1.36 -9.64
N GLU A 210 19.57 -1.24 -10.70
CA GLU A 210 20.28 -2.38 -11.28
C GLU A 210 21.18 -3.06 -10.25
N ASN A 211 21.13 -4.39 -10.20
CA ASN A 211 21.79 -5.22 -9.19
C ASN A 211 21.34 -5.01 -7.75
N ARG A 212 20.29 -4.23 -7.50
CA ARG A 212 19.71 -4.05 -6.16
C ARG A 212 18.60 -5.07 -5.91
N ARG A 213 18.46 -5.48 -4.65
CA ARG A 213 17.29 -6.24 -4.20
C ARG A 213 16.20 -5.27 -3.79
N ILE A 214 15.01 -5.44 -4.35
CA ILE A 214 13.87 -4.58 -4.11
C ILE A 214 12.63 -5.41 -3.77
N ARG A 215 11.70 -4.78 -3.07
CA ARG A 215 10.31 -5.23 -2.91
C ARG A 215 9.44 -4.35 -3.78
N VAL A 216 8.58 -4.96 -4.57
CA VAL A 216 7.63 -4.28 -5.45
C VAL A 216 6.23 -4.77 -5.17
N ARG A 217 5.27 -3.86 -5.20
CA ARG A 217 3.87 -4.13 -4.89
C ARG A 217 2.95 -3.57 -5.97
N GLY A 218 1.94 -4.34 -6.36
CA GLY A 218 1.00 -3.91 -7.38
C GLY A 218 0.17 -5.05 -7.96
N TRP A 219 -0.67 -4.69 -8.92
CA TRP A 219 -1.49 -5.67 -9.65
C TRP A 219 -0.64 -6.42 -10.67
N VAL A 220 -0.75 -7.75 -10.67
CA VAL A 220 -0.04 -8.59 -11.63
C VAL A 220 -0.81 -8.68 -12.94
N GLU A 221 -0.09 -8.48 -14.05
CA GLU A 221 -0.57 -8.65 -15.43
C GLU A 221 0.28 -9.71 -16.18
N GLY A 222 -0.21 -10.24 -17.31
CA GLY A 222 0.33 -11.48 -17.90
C GLY A 222 0.49 -11.58 -19.43
N ASN A 223 0.55 -10.48 -20.18
CA ASN A 223 0.48 -10.56 -21.66
C ASN A 223 1.69 -11.25 -22.34
N THR A 224 2.89 -11.22 -21.74
CA THR A 224 4.12 -11.80 -22.33
C THR A 224 5.05 -12.33 -21.22
N GLY A 225 4.50 -12.57 -20.03
CA GLY A 225 5.23 -12.80 -18.78
C GLY A 225 4.59 -12.04 -17.62
N PRO A 226 4.84 -12.43 -16.36
CA PRO A 226 4.27 -11.75 -15.21
C PRO A 226 4.89 -10.36 -15.06
N ARG A 227 4.07 -9.34 -14.88
CA ARG A 227 4.55 -7.98 -14.66
C ARG A 227 3.72 -7.20 -13.65
N ILE A 228 4.36 -6.21 -13.02
CA ILE A 228 3.69 -5.16 -12.25
C ILE A 228 3.98 -3.82 -12.91
N ASP A 229 2.91 -3.07 -13.22
CA ASP A 229 2.99 -1.68 -13.65
C ASP A 229 3.09 -0.76 -12.43
N VAL A 230 4.25 -0.13 -12.27
CA VAL A 230 4.54 0.79 -11.18
C VAL A 230 4.26 2.23 -11.63
N ARG A 231 3.34 2.86 -10.91
CA ARG A 231 2.84 4.21 -11.15
C ARG A 231 3.26 5.19 -10.08
N LEU A 232 3.51 4.69 -8.87
CA LEU A 232 3.83 5.49 -7.69
C LEU A 232 5.15 5.04 -7.07
N VAL A 233 5.91 6.00 -6.53
CA VAL A 233 7.23 5.74 -5.93
C VAL A 233 7.12 4.74 -4.78
N GLY A 234 6.08 4.86 -3.95
CA GLY A 234 5.85 3.97 -2.80
C GLY A 234 5.57 2.50 -3.16
N GLN A 235 5.41 2.16 -4.44
CA GLN A 235 5.30 0.77 -4.87
C GLN A 235 6.65 0.04 -4.94
N ILE A 236 7.78 0.74 -4.79
CA ILE A 236 9.13 0.16 -4.78
C ILE A 236 9.82 0.49 -3.46
N GLU A 237 10.29 -0.54 -2.78
CA GLU A 237 11.17 -0.42 -1.60
C GLU A 237 12.54 -1.01 -1.92
N LEU A 238 13.59 -0.25 -1.63
CA LEU A 238 14.96 -0.77 -1.62
C LEU A 238 15.16 -1.63 -0.37
N LEU A 239 15.54 -2.89 -0.57
CA LEU A 239 15.88 -3.77 0.55
C LEU A 239 17.35 -3.58 0.90
N GLY A 240 17.63 -3.32 2.18
CA GLY A 240 18.99 -3.33 2.70
C GLY A 240 19.59 -4.74 2.59
N ALA A 241 20.92 -4.85 2.65
CA ALA A 241 21.61 -6.15 2.60
C ALA A 241 21.24 -7.11 3.76
N ASN A 242 20.53 -6.62 4.79
CA ASN A 242 20.31 -7.30 6.06
C ASN A 242 18.83 -7.59 6.40
N GLU A 243 17.85 -7.38 5.50
CA GLU A 243 16.49 -7.90 5.76
C GLU A 243 16.45 -9.42 5.51
N PRO A 244 15.94 -10.23 6.45
CA PRO A 244 15.87 -11.68 6.28
C PRO A 244 14.99 -12.01 5.08
N THR A 245 15.59 -12.69 4.11
CA THR A 245 14.92 -13.23 2.93
C THR A 245 13.68 -14.01 3.31
N GLY A 246 12.55 -13.72 2.64
CA GLY A 246 11.41 -14.63 2.60
C GLY A 246 11.90 -16.05 2.33
N VAL A 247 11.46 -16.99 3.16
CA VAL A 247 11.99 -18.35 3.23
C VAL A 247 11.90 -19.00 1.85
N ARG A 248 13.07 -19.40 1.33
CA ARG A 248 13.17 -20.23 0.14
C ARG A 248 12.60 -21.62 0.51
N PRO A 249 11.63 -22.18 -0.24
CA PRO A 249 11.17 -23.55 0.00
C PRO A 249 12.29 -24.57 -0.20
#